data_AF-A0A6P1KFF8-F1
#
_entry.id   AF-A0A6P1KFF8-F1
#
_cell.length_a   1.000
_cell.length_b   1.000
_cell.length_c   1.000
_cell.angle_alpha   90.00
_cell.angle_beta   90.00
_cell.angle_gamma   90.00
#
_symmetry.space_group_name_H-M   'P 1'
#
loop_
_entity.id
_entity.type
_entity.pdbx_description
1 polymer ?
#
loop_
_entity_poly.entity_id
_entity_poly.type
_entity_poly.pdbx_seq_one_letter_code
_entity_poly.pdbx_strand_id
1 'polypeptide(L)' 'MIKLIEEQGQKIGAVANQYEIGESSLKAWLKRYRAEQQGNPLAKGNAITEEQREIQRLKKEVAQLKLERDILNEEG' A
#
# COMPACT_ATOMS: atom_id res chain seq x y z
N MET A 1 8.27 -2.47 -8.24
CA MET A 1 7.19 -3.39 -8.66
C MET A 1 6.47 -2.94 -9.93
N ILE A 2 5.73 -1.82 -9.96
CA ILE A 2 4.93 -1.43 -11.14
C ILE A 2 5.81 -1.22 -12.38
N LYS A 3 6.95 -0.54 -12.23
CA LYS A 3 7.94 -0.38 -13.30
C LYS A 3 8.51 -1.69 -13.83
N LEU A 4 8.62 -2.74 -13.00
CA LEU A 4 9.08 -4.05 -13.47
C LEU A 4 8.09 -4.64 -14.49
N ILE A 5 6.81 -4.32 -14.32
CA ILE A 5 5.73 -4.82 -15.18
C ILE A 5 5.56 -3.90 -16.40
N GLU A 6 5.57 -2.59 -16.19
CA GLU A 6 5.33 -1.59 -17.25
C GLU A 6 6.56 -1.34 -18.14
N GLU A 7 7.77 -1.30 -17.56
CA GLU A 7 9.00 -0.95 -18.27
C GLU A 7 9.83 -2.18 -18.62
N GLN A 8 9.78 -3.23 -17.79
CA GLN A 8 10.61 -4.44 -17.96
C GLN A 8 9.81 -5.67 -18.40
N GLY A 9 8.49 -5.54 -18.63
CA GLY A 9 7.64 -6.60 -19.16
C GLY A 9 7.48 -7.84 -18.26
N GLN A 10 7.81 -7.74 -16.96
CA GLN A 10 7.67 -8.86 -16.04
C GLN A 10 6.21 -9.24 -15.84
N LYS A 11 5.95 -10.55 -15.69
CA LYS A 11 4.61 -11.07 -15.43
C LYS A 11 4.13 -10.63 -14.05
N ILE A 12 2.88 -10.17 -13.98
CA ILE A 12 2.21 -9.73 -12.75
C ILE A 12 2.33 -10.79 -11.65
N GLY A 13 2.05 -12.07 -11.94
CA GLY A 13 2.15 -13.16 -10.95
C GLY A 13 3.57 -13.40 -10.42
N ALA A 14 4.60 -13.22 -11.25
CA ALA A 14 5.99 -13.38 -10.80
C ALA A 14 6.38 -12.26 -9.83
N VAL A 15 6.01 -11.02 -10.16
CA VAL A 15 6.22 -9.86 -9.28
C VAL A 15 5.35 -9.97 -8.03
N ALA A 16 4.14 -10.51 -8.13
CA ALA A 16 3.26 -10.72 -6.98
C ALA A 16 3.90 -11.68 -5.97
N ASN A 17 4.41 -12.82 -6.45
CA ASN A 17 5.08 -13.81 -5.62
C ASN A 17 6.41 -13.31 -5.05
N GLN A 18 7.23 -12.61 -5.85
CA GLN A 18 8.52 -12.06 -5.41
C GLN A 18 8.38 -11.08 -4.24
N TYR A 19 7.28 -10.33 -4.20
CA TYR A 19 7.01 -9.32 -3.18
C TYR A 19 5.94 -9.76 -2.17
N GLU A 20 5.56 -11.05 -2.18
CA GLU A 20 4.57 -11.66 -1.27
C GLU A 20 3.26 -10.86 -1.15
N ILE A 21 2.77 -10.37 -2.28
CA ILE A 21 1.57 -9.52 -2.38
C ILE A 21 0.50 -10.22 -3.21
N GLY A 22 -0.76 -10.00 -2.85
CA GLY A 22 -1.90 -10.52 -3.60
C GLY A 22 -1.90 -10.02 -5.05
N GLU A 23 -2.05 -10.94 -6.01
CA GLU A 23 -2.08 -10.62 -7.44
C GLU A 23 -3.21 -9.63 -7.80
N SER A 24 -4.34 -9.72 -7.10
CA SER A 24 -5.48 -8.80 -7.22
C SER A 24 -5.12 -7.37 -6.80
N SER A 25 -4.39 -7.20 -5.70
CA SER A 25 -3.92 -5.90 -5.21
C SER A 25 -2.93 -5.28 -6.21
N LEU A 26 -2.00 -6.08 -6.73
CA LEU A 26 -1.04 -5.63 -7.73
C LEU A 26 -1.72 -5.18 -9.02
N LYS A 27 -2.73 -5.91 -9.50
CA LYS A 27 -3.57 -5.53 -10.65
C LYS A 27 -4.31 -4.21 -10.40
N ALA A 28 -4.85 -4.02 -9.21
CA ALA A 28 -5.56 -2.79 -8.85
C ALA A 28 -4.63 -1.57 -8.85
N TRP A 29 -3.42 -1.71 -8.33
CA TRP A 29 -2.41 -0.65 -8.35
C TRP A 29 -1.93 -0.33 -9.76
N LEU A 30 -1.71 -1.34 -10.61
CA LEU A 30 -1.40 -1.15 -12.02
C LEU A 30 -2.50 -0.40 -12.77
N LYS A 31 -3.76 -0.75 -12.53
CA LYS A 31 -4.91 -0.07 -13.13
C LYS A 31 -4.94 1.42 -12.75
N ARG A 32 -4.67 1.74 -11.47
CA ARG A 32 -4.58 3.13 -11.00
C ARG A 32 -3.41 3.87 -11.64
N TYR A 33 -2.24 3.27 -11.64
CA TYR A 33 -1.04 3.87 -12.24
C TYR A 33 -1.24 4.22 -13.71
N ARG A 34 -1.78 3.30 -14.52
CA ARG A 34 -2.07 3.56 -15.93
C ARG A 34 -3.10 4.67 -16.13
N ALA A 35 -4.11 4.74 -15.26
CA ALA A 35 -5.14 5.77 -15.32
C ALA A 35 -4.58 7.16 -14.97
N GLU A 36 -3.70 7.25 -13.96
CA GLU A 36 -2.96 8.47 -13.61
C GLU A 36 -2.06 8.94 -14.76
N GLN A 37 -1.35 8.03 -15.42
CA GLN A 37 -0.50 8.35 -16.58
C GLN A 37 -1.30 8.84 -17.79
N GLN A 38 -2.57 8.46 -17.90
CA GLN A 38 -3.49 8.93 -18.95
C GLN A 38 -4.21 10.23 -18.57
N GLY A 39 -3.86 10.85 -17.43
CA GLY A 39 -4.52 12.07 -16.95
C GLY A 39 -5.96 11.85 -16.47
N ASN A 40 -6.38 10.59 -16.27
CA ASN A 40 -7.71 10.22 -15.82
C ASN A 40 -7.61 9.45 -14.49
N PRO A 41 -7.23 10.11 -13.39
CA PRO A 41 -7.10 9.44 -12.10
C PRO A 41 -8.44 8.78 -11.74
N LEU A 42 -8.40 7.47 -11.46
CA LEU A 42 -9.57 6.76 -10.99
C LEU A 42 -10.13 7.48 -9.76
N ALA A 43 -11.42 7.86 -9.82
CA ALA A 43 -12.10 8.49 -8.70
C ALA A 43 -11.85 7.66 -7.43
N LYS A 44 -11.37 8.31 -6.36
CA LYS A 44 -11.20 7.68 -5.05
C LYS A 44 -12.59 7.19 -4.62
N GLY A 45 -12.86 5.90 -4.83
CA GLY A 45 -14.13 5.30 -4.49
C GLY A 45 -14.42 5.52 -3.01
N ASN A 46 -15.55 6.17 -2.73
CA ASN A 46 -16.08 6.42 -1.40
C ASN A 46 -16.51 5.11 -0.74
N ALA A 47 -15.56 4.39 -0.17
CA ALA A 47 -15.76 3.44 0.92
C ALA A 47 -14.37 3.10 1.47
N ILE A 48 -14.12 3.39 2.76
CA ILE A 48 -12.97 2.81 3.44
C ILE A 48 -13.15 1.29 3.39
N THR A 49 -12.32 0.64 2.57
CA THR A 49 -12.21 -0.82 2.55
C THR A 49 -11.75 -1.29 3.93
N GLU A 50 -12.07 -2.51 4.31
CA GLU A 50 -11.67 -3.08 5.60
C GLU A 50 -10.14 -3.05 5.78
N GLU A 51 -9.39 -3.28 4.69
CA GLU A 51 -7.94 -3.17 4.66
C GLU A 51 -7.47 -1.74 4.95
N GLN A 52 -8.09 -0.71 4.36
CA GLN A 52 -7.78 0.68 4.69
C GLN A 52 -8.12 1.04 6.14
N ARG A 53 -9.15 0.39 6.71
CA ARG A 53 -9.57 0.56 8.11
C ARG A 53 -8.53 -0.01 9.07
N GLU A 54 -8.04 -1.21 8.77
CA GLU A 54 -7.00 -1.88 9.53
C GLU A 54 -5.66 -1.14 9.43
N ILE A 55 -5.31 -0.61 8.25
CA ILE A 55 -4.13 0.26 8.09
C ILE A 55 -4.21 1.49 9.00
N GLN A 56 -5.38 2.13 9.12
CA GLN A 56 -5.54 3.28 10.02
C GLN A 56 -5.43 2.89 11.49
N ARG A 57 -6.03 1.76 11.88
CA ARG A 57 -5.94 1.22 13.23
C ARG A 57 -4.48 0.93 13.60
N LEU A 58 -3.77 0.18 12.77
CA LEU A 58 -2.36 -0.19 12.99
C LEU A 58 -1.46 1.05 13.05
N LYS A 59 -1.69 2.07 12.21
CA LYS A 59 -0.96 3.34 12.29
C LYS A 59 -1.16 4.06 13.62
N LYS A 60 -2.37 4.04 14.17
CA LYS A 60 -2.67 4.65 15.46
C LYS A 60 -1.99 3.89 16.60
N GLU A 61 -2.01 2.56 16.55
CA GLU A 61 -1.37 1.69 17.54
C GLU A 61 0.15 1.87 17.54
N VAL A 62 0.77 1.92 16.36
CA VAL A 62 2.22 2.20 16.23
C VAL A 62 2.59 3.59 16.76
N ALA A 63 1.75 4.60 16.52
CA ALA A 63 2.00 5.94 17.04
C ALA A 63 1.95 5.99 18.57
N GLN A 64 0.97 5.30 19.17
CA GLN A 64 0.84 5.18 20.62
C GLN A 64 2.02 4.45 21.25
N LEU A 65 2.40 3.30 20.70
CA LEU A 65 3.54 2.50 21.19
C LEU A 65 4.87 3.27 21.10
N LYS A 66 5.05 4.09 20.05
CA LYS A 66 6.23 4.95 19.94
C LYS A 66 6.27 6.02 21.02
N LEU A 67 5.14 6.66 21.30
CA LEU A 67 5.03 7.66 22.35
C LEU A 67 5.32 7.05 23.73
N GLU A 68 4.76 5.87 24.02
CA GLU A 68 5.01 5.15 25.28
C GLU A 68 6.50 4.77 25.44
N ARG A 69 7.14 4.31 24.36
CA ARG A 69 8.58 4.05 24.34
C ARG A 69 9.39 5.33 24.58
N ASP A 70 9.00 6.43 23.96
CA ASP A 70 9.74 7.69 24.04
C ASP A 70 9.67 8.29 25.45
N ILE A 71 8.50 8.22 26.11
CA ILE A 71 8.35 8.60 27.53
C ILE A 71 9.22 7.71 28.43
N LEU A 72 9.19 6.39 28.23
CA LEU A 72 9.99 5.45 29.02
C LEU A 72 11.52 5.64 28.83
N ASN A 73 11.95 6.18 27.68
CA ASN A 73 13.35 6.49 27.42
C ASN A 73 13.80 7.85 27.97
N GLU A 74 12.87 8.79 28.21
CA GLU A 74 13.19 10.09 28.82
C GLU A 74 13.19 10.04 30.36
N GLU A 75 12.51 9.07 30.97
CA GLU A 75 12.46 8.86 32.42
C GLU A 75 13.55 7.92 32.97
N GLY A 76 14.37 7.30 32.12
CA GLY A 76 15.49 6.40 32.48
C GLY A 76 16.86 6.99 32.21
#